data_AF-A0A4V1TJV5-F1
#
_entry.id   AF-A0A4V1TJV5-F1
#
_cell.length_a   1.000
_cell.length_b   1.000
_cell.length_c   1.000
_cell.angle_alpha   90.00
_cell.angle_beta   90.00
_cell.angle_gamma   90.00
#
_symmetry.space_group_name_H-M   'P 1'
#
loop_
_entity.id
_entity.type
_entity.pdbx_description
1 polymer ?
#
loop_
_entity_poly.entity_id
_entity_poly.type
_entity_poly.pdbx_seq_one_letter_code
_entity_poly.pdbx_strand_id
1 'polypeptide(L)'
;MAALDSLLAPLDAATFLREHHQRRVHQWQTDSPLYHQLRDLFTPPGLESLLPDLTDILVWFRSRDGVPRSIAASPAQAWSLHQAGMTLYAKIDPGRLPAMAPVVELGREAARELGQSGEHFQIGLFASCAGAHTAPHFDSADGLTLH
;
A
#
# COMPACT_ATOMS: atom_id res chain seq x y z
N MET A 1 13.03 -17.98 -1.87
CA MET A 1 12.61 -17.21 -3.06
C MET A 1 11.12 -17.40 -3.37
N ALA A 2 10.42 -18.35 -2.74
CA ALA A 2 9.03 -18.65 -3.05
C ALA A 2 8.08 -17.46 -2.79
N ALA A 3 8.40 -16.62 -1.81
CA ALA A 3 7.59 -15.44 -1.51
C ALA A 3 7.73 -14.37 -2.59
N LEU A 4 8.97 -14.06 -3.01
CA LEU A 4 9.21 -13.15 -4.13
C LEU A 4 8.62 -13.68 -5.43
N ASP A 5 8.78 -14.96 -5.76
CA ASP A 5 8.19 -15.55 -6.96
C ASP A 5 6.65 -15.43 -6.97
N SER A 6 6.01 -15.61 -5.81
CA SER A 6 4.56 -15.47 -5.66
C SER A 6 4.08 -14.03 -5.86
N LEU A 7 4.84 -13.04 -5.38
CA LEU A 7 4.51 -11.62 -5.50
C LEU A 7 4.79 -11.09 -6.91
N LEU A 8 5.90 -11.51 -7.53
CA LEU A 8 6.41 -10.95 -8.77
C LEU A 8 5.87 -11.64 -10.03
N ALA A 9 5.13 -12.74 -9.89
CA ALA A 9 4.59 -13.50 -11.00
C ALA A 9 3.92 -12.57 -12.06
N PRO A 10 4.28 -12.72 -13.35
CA PRO A 10 5.03 -13.85 -13.93
C PRO A 10 6.58 -13.70 -13.92
N LEU A 11 7.14 -12.61 -13.39
CA LEU A 11 8.58 -12.43 -13.28
C LEU A 11 9.13 -13.32 -12.15
N ASP A 12 10.14 -14.14 -12.46
CA ASP A 12 10.83 -14.90 -11.43
C ASP A 12 11.77 -14.00 -10.59
N ALA A 13 11.95 -14.38 -9.34
CA ALA A 13 12.72 -13.63 -8.37
C ALA A 13 14.21 -13.54 -8.74
N ALA A 14 14.79 -14.53 -9.45
CA ALA A 14 16.19 -14.47 -9.87
C ALA A 14 16.41 -13.37 -10.91
N THR A 15 15.49 -13.26 -11.88
CA THR A 15 15.49 -12.21 -12.89
C THR A 15 15.24 -10.84 -12.26
N PHE A 16 14.28 -10.73 -11.33
CA PHE A 16 14.05 -9.49 -10.58
C PHE A 16 15.28 -9.00 -9.82
N LEU A 17 15.93 -9.88 -9.05
CA LEU A 17 17.12 -9.53 -8.27
C LEU A 17 18.31 -9.12 -9.15
N ARG A 18 18.50 -9.80 -10.29
CA ARG A 18 19.61 -9.53 -11.21
C ARG A 18 19.41 -8.20 -11.95
N GLU A 19 18.18 -7.89 -12.35
CA GLU A 19 17.92 -6.86 -13.35
C GLU A 19 17.13 -5.65 -12.84
N HIS A 20 16.43 -5.74 -11.71
CA HIS A 20 15.49 -4.73 -11.25
C HIS A 20 15.75 -4.23 -9.83
N HIS A 21 15.91 -5.13 -8.85
CA HIS A 21 16.10 -4.76 -7.45
C HIS A 21 17.26 -3.76 -7.31
N GLN A 22 16.99 -2.60 -6.69
CA GLN A 22 17.95 -1.51 -6.48
C GLN A 22 18.58 -0.93 -7.77
N ARG A 23 17.97 -1.16 -8.95
CA ARG A 23 18.51 -0.72 -10.25
C ARG A 23 17.50 0.08 -11.07
N ARG A 24 16.26 -0.40 -11.14
CA ARG A 24 15.20 0.21 -11.97
C ARG A 24 13.82 -0.23 -11.51
N VAL A 25 12.82 0.58 -11.83
CA VAL A 25 11.41 0.24 -11.64
C VAL A 25 11.05 -0.98 -12.49
N HIS A 26 10.25 -1.87 -11.92
CA HIS A 26 9.58 -2.95 -12.64
C HIS A 26 8.06 -2.73 -12.56
N GLN A 27 7.39 -2.73 -13.72
CA GLN A 27 5.94 -2.64 -13.81
C GLN A 27 5.46 -3.83 -14.64
N TRP A 28 4.43 -4.52 -14.14
CA TRP A 28 3.82 -5.65 -14.82
C TRP A 28 2.32 -5.70 -14.52
N GLN A 29 1.61 -6.56 -15.25
CA GLN A 29 0.23 -6.94 -14.95
C GLN A 29 0.24 -8.33 -14.34
N THR A 30 -0.52 -8.52 -13.26
CA THR A 30 -0.66 -9.81 -12.58
C THR A 30 -2.12 -10.23 -12.56
N ASP A 31 -2.36 -11.54 -12.67
CA ASP A 31 -3.66 -12.18 -12.46
C ASP A 31 -3.62 -13.07 -11.20
N SER A 32 -2.72 -12.74 -10.26
CA SER A 32 -2.51 -13.51 -9.05
C SER A 32 -3.80 -13.57 -8.21
N PRO A 33 -4.19 -14.75 -7.67
CA PRO A 33 -5.31 -14.86 -6.74
C PRO A 33 -5.19 -13.90 -5.53
N LEU A 34 -3.96 -13.63 -5.08
CA LEU A 34 -3.68 -12.67 -4.01
C LEU A 34 -4.13 -11.25 -4.41
N TYR A 35 -3.88 -10.84 -5.65
CA TYR A 35 -4.30 -9.52 -6.14
C TYR A 35 -5.83 -9.41 -6.13
N HIS A 36 -6.55 -10.42 -6.62
CA HIS A 36 -8.01 -10.42 -6.59
C HIS A 36 -8.56 -10.34 -5.17
N GLN A 37 -7.99 -11.10 -4.23
CA GLN A 37 -8.38 -11.05 -2.83
C GLN A 37 -8.17 -9.66 -2.22
N LEU A 38 -7.03 -9.02 -2.49
CA LEU A 38 -6.71 -7.69 -1.98
C LEU A 38 -7.60 -6.61 -2.61
N ARG A 39 -7.83 -6.67 -3.93
CA ARG A 39 -8.65 -5.71 -4.66
C ARG A 39 -10.07 -5.63 -4.08
N ASP A 40 -10.66 -6.77 -3.76
CA ASP A 40 -12.04 -6.82 -3.28
C ASP A 40 -12.19 -6.19 -1.87
N LEU A 41 -11.13 -6.25 -1.04
CA LEU A 41 -11.07 -5.59 0.27
C LEU A 41 -11.01 -4.05 0.14
N PHE A 42 -10.33 -3.53 -0.89
CA PHE A 42 -10.08 -2.09 -1.03
C PHE A 42 -11.00 -1.38 -2.04
N THR A 43 -12.20 -1.93 -2.26
CA THR A 43 -13.27 -1.21 -2.98
C THR A 43 -13.82 -0.04 -2.14
N PRO A 44 -14.45 1.00 -2.73
CA PRO A 44 -14.99 2.12 -1.94
C PRO A 44 -15.98 1.71 -0.83
N PRO A 45 -16.91 0.76 -1.05
CA PRO A 45 -17.73 0.22 0.05
C PRO A 45 -16.90 -0.54 1.10
N GLY A 46 -15.85 -1.25 0.68
CA GLY A 46 -14.89 -1.89 1.57
C GLY A 46 -14.12 -0.89 2.42
N LEU A 47 -13.67 0.22 1.82
CA LEU A 47 -12.87 1.25 2.48
C LEU A 47 -13.60 1.86 3.69
N GLU A 48 -14.87 2.23 3.55
CA GLU A 48 -15.66 2.78 4.67
C GLU A 48 -15.74 1.77 5.83
N SER A 49 -15.94 0.48 5.52
CA SER A 49 -15.99 -0.57 6.52
C SER A 49 -14.65 -0.85 7.20
N LEU A 50 -13.52 -0.57 6.53
CA LEU A 50 -12.18 -0.81 7.03
C LEU A 50 -11.67 0.31 7.95
N LEU A 51 -12.19 1.54 7.84
CA LEU A 51 -11.69 2.70 8.58
C LEU A 51 -11.51 2.48 10.10
N PRO A 52 -12.40 1.78 10.83
CA PRO A 52 -12.21 1.51 12.26
C PRO A 52 -10.95 0.69 12.58
N ASP A 53 -10.49 -0.13 11.64
CA ASP A 53 -9.36 -1.05 11.80
C ASP A 53 -8.03 -0.43 11.33
N LEU A 54 -8.08 0.72 10.65
CA LEU A 54 -6.90 1.44 10.20
C LEU A 54 -6.22 2.20 11.33
N THR A 55 -4.89 2.34 11.22
CA THR A 55 -4.07 3.12 12.15
C THR A 55 -3.25 4.17 11.40
N ASP A 56 -2.72 5.16 12.12
CA ASP A 56 -1.92 6.25 11.55
C ASP A 56 -2.58 6.94 10.33
N ILE A 57 -3.88 7.24 10.43
CA ILE A 57 -4.64 7.82 9.32
C ILE A 57 -4.23 9.27 9.09
N LEU A 58 -3.69 9.53 7.91
CA LEU A 58 -3.35 10.85 7.39
C LEU A 58 -4.25 11.20 6.20
N VAL A 59 -4.64 12.46 6.13
CA VAL A 59 -5.40 13.01 5.01
C VAL A 59 -4.57 14.07 4.33
N TRP A 60 -4.28 13.86 3.06
CA TRP A 60 -3.47 14.73 2.23
C TRP A 60 -4.36 15.60 1.33
N PHE A 61 -4.04 16.88 1.27
CA PHE A 61 -4.77 17.86 0.48
C PHE A 61 -3.82 18.96 0.00
N ARG A 62 -4.26 19.73 -1.00
CA ARG A 62 -3.55 20.91 -1.49
C ARG A 62 -4.27 22.15 -0.97
N SER A 63 -3.57 23.03 -0.25
CA SER A 63 -4.13 24.32 0.13
C SER A 63 -4.21 25.27 -1.09
N ARG A 64 -4.92 26.40 -0.93
CA ARG A 64 -5.12 27.39 -2.01
C ARG A 64 -3.81 27.96 -2.57
N ASP A 65 -2.75 27.96 -1.77
CA ASP A 65 -1.38 28.34 -2.14
C ASP A 65 -0.67 27.28 -3.01
N GLY A 66 -1.33 26.16 -3.31
CA GLY A 66 -0.76 25.05 -4.06
C GLY A 66 0.14 24.14 -3.24
N VAL A 67 0.32 24.38 -1.93
CA VAL A 67 1.22 23.61 -1.07
C VAL A 67 0.54 22.31 -0.61
N PRO A 68 1.18 21.14 -0.80
CA PRO A 68 0.72 19.88 -0.23
C PRO A 68 0.78 19.92 1.30
N ARG A 69 -0.30 19.50 1.96
CA ARG A 69 -0.41 19.42 3.42
C ARG A 69 -1.04 18.10 3.83
N SER A 70 -0.81 17.72 5.07
CA SER A 70 -1.44 16.56 5.69
C SER A 70 -1.96 16.89 7.08
N ILE A 71 -3.07 16.27 7.46
CA ILE A 71 -3.58 16.26 8.83
C ILE A 71 -3.82 14.82 9.29
N ALA A 72 -3.61 14.56 10.58
CA ALA A 72 -4.10 13.32 11.19
C ALA A 72 -5.63 13.38 11.30
N ALA A 73 -6.30 12.25 11.06
CA ALA A 73 -7.75 12.15 11.14
C ALA A 73 -8.17 10.93 11.97
N SER A 74 -9.29 11.05 12.68
CA SER A 74 -9.98 9.87 13.21
C SER A 74 -10.64 9.08 12.07
N PRO A 75 -10.97 7.78 12.28
CA PRO A 75 -11.74 7.00 11.31
C PRO A 75 -13.01 7.72 10.80
N ALA A 76 -13.77 8.33 11.71
CA ALA A 76 -14.99 9.06 11.37
C ALA A 76 -14.73 10.31 10.50
N GLN A 77 -13.62 11.01 10.73
CA GLN A 77 -13.23 12.17 9.93
C GLN A 77 -12.69 11.77 8.56
N ALA A 78 -11.92 10.69 8.50
CA ALA A 78 -11.24 10.23 7.29
C ALA A 78 -12.23 10.01 6.14
N TRP A 79 -13.36 9.34 6.38
CA TRP A 79 -14.35 9.12 5.33
C TRP A 79 -14.90 10.43 4.76
N SER A 80 -15.30 11.35 5.64
CA SER A 80 -15.87 12.63 5.24
C SER A 80 -14.86 13.46 4.42
N LEU A 81 -13.59 13.44 4.81
CA LEU A 81 -12.53 14.17 4.09
C LEU A 81 -12.21 13.54 2.74
N HIS A 82 -12.24 12.20 2.64
CA HIS A 82 -12.11 11.50 1.38
C HIS A 82 -13.25 11.84 0.42
N GLN A 83 -14.50 11.84 0.91
CA GLN A 83 -15.66 12.27 0.13
C GLN A 83 -15.58 13.74 -0.33
N ALA A 84 -14.85 14.58 0.41
CA ALA A 84 -14.54 15.96 0.01
C ALA A 84 -13.39 16.07 -1.04
N GLY A 85 -12.90 14.95 -1.55
CA GLY A 85 -11.88 14.89 -2.61
C GLY A 85 -10.43 14.86 -2.12
N MET A 86 -10.19 14.65 -0.82
CA MET A 86 -8.84 14.51 -0.27
C MET A 86 -8.31 13.08 -0.41
N THR A 87 -6.99 12.91 -0.39
CA THR A 87 -6.35 11.59 -0.39
C THR A 87 -6.22 11.09 1.04
N LEU A 88 -6.62 9.84 1.29
CA LEU A 88 -6.32 9.13 2.53
C LEU A 88 -5.05 8.31 2.38
N TYR A 89 -4.23 8.34 3.43
CA TYR A 89 -3.19 7.37 3.69
C TYR A 89 -3.44 6.76 5.07
N ALA A 90 -3.30 5.45 5.20
CA ALA A 90 -3.35 4.81 6.50
C ALA A 90 -2.45 3.58 6.53
N LYS A 91 -2.02 3.18 7.71
CA LYS A 91 -1.37 1.89 7.93
C LYS A 91 -2.39 0.83 8.28
N ILE A 92 -2.13 -0.37 7.80
CA ILE A 92 -2.89 -1.55 8.17
C ILE A 92 -2.22 -2.21 9.36
N ASP A 93 -2.95 -2.35 10.47
CA ASP A 93 -2.54 -3.16 11.61
C ASP A 93 -3.03 -4.61 11.37
N PRO A 94 -2.11 -5.59 11.18
CA PRO A 94 -2.49 -6.99 10.98
C PRO A 94 -3.30 -7.57 12.15
N GLY A 95 -3.13 -7.02 13.36
CA GLY A 95 -3.90 -7.41 14.55
C GLY A 95 -5.35 -6.94 14.54
N ARG A 96 -5.67 -5.90 13.75
CA ARG A 96 -7.04 -5.37 13.60
C ARG A 96 -7.71 -5.85 12.32
N LEU A 97 -6.93 -6.22 11.31
CA LEU A 97 -7.44 -6.74 10.05
C LEU A 97 -6.88 -8.15 9.75
N PRO A 98 -7.40 -9.21 10.39
CA PRO A 98 -6.87 -10.58 10.25
C PRO A 98 -6.90 -11.10 8.81
N ALA A 99 -7.81 -10.59 7.97
CA ALA A 99 -7.88 -10.93 6.55
C ALA A 99 -6.57 -10.57 5.80
N MET A 100 -5.78 -9.63 6.32
CA MET A 100 -4.48 -9.24 5.75
C MET A 100 -3.30 -10.07 6.26
N ALA A 101 -3.49 -10.93 7.27
CA ALA A 101 -2.40 -11.71 7.85
C ALA A 101 -1.61 -12.55 6.83
N PRO A 102 -2.24 -13.25 5.85
CA PRO A 102 -1.50 -13.99 4.83
C PRO A 102 -0.61 -13.09 3.96
N VAL A 103 -1.10 -11.89 3.64
CA VAL A 103 -0.37 -10.90 2.82
C VAL A 103 0.82 -10.33 3.60
N VAL A 104 0.60 -10.07 4.89
CA VAL A 104 1.64 -9.58 5.80
C VAL A 104 2.74 -10.63 5.94
N GLU A 105 2.42 -11.90 6.17
CA GLU A 105 3.42 -12.96 6.27
C GLU A 105 4.18 -13.15 4.95
N LEU A 106 3.48 -13.15 3.81
CA LEU A 106 4.13 -13.23 2.50
C LEU A 106 5.11 -12.06 2.27
N GLY A 107 4.71 -10.83 2.63
CA GLY A 107 5.55 -9.65 2.54
C GLY A 107 6.76 -9.70 3.47
N ARG A 108 6.58 -10.23 4.70
CA ARG A 108 7.68 -10.45 5.66
C ARG A 108 8.68 -11.47 5.14
N GLU A 109 8.20 -12.56 4.55
CA GLU A 109 9.06 -13.56 3.92
C GLU A 109 9.81 -12.98 2.73
N ALA A 110 9.14 -12.25 1.84
CA ALA A 110 9.78 -11.56 0.73
C ALA A 110 10.85 -10.56 1.20
N ALA A 111 10.58 -9.79 2.25
CA ALA A 111 11.57 -8.90 2.86
C ALA A 111 12.81 -9.66 3.35
N ARG A 112 12.62 -10.80 4.03
CA ARG A 112 13.74 -11.66 4.45
C ARG A 112 14.54 -12.20 3.26
N GLU A 113 13.87 -12.56 2.17
CA GLU A 113 14.52 -13.02 0.93
C GLU A 113 15.35 -11.93 0.25
N LEU A 114 14.97 -10.65 0.42
CA LEU A 114 15.74 -9.48 -0.01
C LEU A 114 16.88 -9.11 0.97
N GLY A 115 17.06 -9.86 2.07
CA GLY A 115 18.04 -9.54 3.12
C GLY A 115 17.61 -8.38 4.03
N GLN A 116 16.34 -8.00 4.02
CA GLN A 116 15.75 -6.97 4.87
C GLN A 116 15.12 -7.59 6.12
N SER A 117 14.84 -6.76 7.13
CA SER A 117 14.07 -7.22 8.30
C SER A 117 12.59 -7.32 7.96
N GLY A 118 12.02 -8.52 8.12
CA GLY A 118 10.57 -8.73 8.03
C GLY A 118 9.79 -8.02 9.15
N GLU A 119 10.41 -7.71 10.29
CA GLU A 119 9.70 -7.05 11.40
C GLU A 119 9.24 -5.63 11.05
N HIS A 120 9.95 -4.98 10.13
CA HIS A 120 9.64 -3.63 9.66
C HIS A 120 8.75 -3.62 8.41
N PHE A 121 8.27 -4.77 7.94
CA PHE A 121 7.32 -4.83 6.83
C PHE A 121 6.01 -4.13 7.23
N GLN A 122 5.56 -3.18 6.40
CA GLN A 122 4.36 -2.39 6.61
C GLN A 122 3.51 -2.40 5.34
N ILE A 123 2.19 -2.37 5.52
CA ILE A 123 1.24 -2.17 4.42
C ILE A 123 0.58 -0.82 4.63
N GLY A 124 0.72 0.05 3.64
CA GLY A 124 0.01 1.31 3.54
C GLY A 124 -1.16 1.20 2.57
N LEU A 125 -2.30 1.78 2.94
CA LEU A 125 -3.45 1.97 2.07
C LEU A 125 -3.49 3.41 1.61
N PHE A 126 -3.58 3.63 0.29
CA PHE A 126 -3.82 4.93 -0.31
C PHE A 126 -5.19 4.93 -1.00
N ALA A 127 -6.08 5.84 -0.59
CA ALA A 127 -7.36 6.06 -1.26
C ALA A 127 -7.42 7.49 -1.78
N SER A 128 -7.50 7.65 -3.10
CA SER A 128 -7.51 8.96 -3.75
C SER A 128 -8.74 9.13 -4.63
N CYS A 129 -9.36 10.30 -4.58
CA CYS A 129 -10.37 10.70 -5.55
C CYS A 129 -9.73 11.09 -6.89
N ALA A 130 -10.52 11.08 -7.97
CA ALA A 130 -10.06 11.54 -9.27
C ALA A 130 -9.55 13.00 -9.19
N GLY A 131 -8.33 13.23 -9.68
CA GLY A 131 -7.67 14.55 -9.63
C GLY A 131 -6.99 14.88 -8.30
N ALA A 132 -7.04 13.99 -7.30
CA ALA A 132 -6.21 14.14 -6.11
C ALA A 132 -4.74 13.80 -6.45
N HIS A 133 -3.81 14.58 -5.90
CA HIS A 133 -2.38 14.43 -6.17
C HIS A 133 -1.60 14.55 -4.87
N THR A 134 -0.71 13.60 -4.66
CA THR A 134 0.33 13.68 -3.64
C THR A 134 1.51 14.48 -4.19
N ALA A 135 2.36 15.04 -3.32
CA ALA A 135 3.58 15.71 -3.78
C ALA A 135 4.51 14.67 -4.44
N PRO A 136 5.17 14.96 -5.57
CA PRO A 136 6.22 14.09 -6.08
C PRO A 136 7.32 13.91 -5.03
N HIS A 137 7.60 12.68 -4.63
CA HIS A 137 8.64 12.32 -3.67
C HIS A 137 9.17 10.91 -3.95
N PHE A 138 10.21 10.53 -3.22
CA PHE A 138 10.75 9.18 -3.18
C PHE A 138 10.85 8.75 -1.71
N ASP A 139 10.45 7.52 -1.45
CA ASP A 139 10.64 6.90 -0.15
C ASP A 139 12.04 6.27 -0.07
N SER A 140 12.55 6.12 1.14
CA SER A 140 13.84 5.48 1.39
C SER A 140 13.80 3.95 1.39
N ALA A 141 12.60 3.36 1.32
CA ALA A 141 12.38 1.91 1.40
C ALA A 141 12.10 1.30 0.02
N ASP A 142 12.38 0.01 -0.12
CA ASP A 142 11.88 -0.79 -1.25
C ASP A 142 10.35 -0.88 -1.15
N GLY A 143 9.66 -0.49 -2.23
CA GLY A 143 8.20 -0.47 -2.31
C GLY A 143 7.66 -1.46 -3.35
N LEU A 144 6.57 -2.13 -2.99
CA LEU A 144 5.70 -2.85 -3.91
C LEU A 144 4.32 -2.18 -3.88
N THR A 145 3.87 -1.68 -5.02
CA THR A 145 2.56 -1.01 -5.15
C THR A 145 1.62 -1.88 -5.97
N LEU A 146 0.42 -2.09 -5.44
CA LEU A 146 -0.70 -2.73 -6.14
C LEU A 146 -1.73 -1.63 -6.45
N HIS A 147 -2.15 -1.54 -7.72
CA HIS A 147 -3.11 -0.55 -8.22
C HIS A 147 -4.46 -1.18 -8.57
#